data_AF-A0A226C011-F1
#
_entry.id   AF-A0A226C011-F1
#
_cell.length_a   1.000
_cell.length_b   1.000
_cell.length_c   1.000
_cell.angle_alpha   90.00
_cell.angle_beta   90.00
_cell.angle_gamma   90.00
#
_symmetry.space_group_name_H-M   'P 1'
#
loop_
_entity.id
_entity.type
_entity.pdbx_description
1 polymer ?
#
loop_
_entity_poly.entity_id
_entity_poly.type
_entity_poly.pdbx_seq_one_letter_code
_entity_poly.pdbx_strand_id
1 'polypeptide(L)' 'MESYNRQLRKVTKSKSIFPTDESLLKMLYLAIMDITKKWTMRTKNWAQILGQLSIYFEGRI' A
#
# COMPACT_ATOMS: atom_id res chain seq x y z
N MET A 1 6.77 -1.29 4.16
CA MET A 1 6.43 -2.60 3.53
C MET A 1 5.86 -3.60 4.51
N GLU A 2 6.48 -3.82 5.68
CA GLU A 2 6.01 -4.86 6.62
C GLU A 2 4.57 -4.65 7.15
N SER A 3 4.17 -3.40 7.44
CA SER A 3 2.81 -3.07 7.88
C SER A 3 1.73 -3.40 6.84
N TYR A 4 2.06 -3.30 5.55
CA TYR A 4 1.19 -3.67 4.43
C TYR A 4 1.06 -5.20 4.34
N ASN A 5 2.20 -5.92 4.29
CA ASN A 5 2.23 -7.38 4.23
C ASN A 5 1.55 -8.04 5.44
N ARG A 6 1.64 -7.43 6.62
CA ARG A 6 0.93 -7.88 7.82
C ARG A 6 -0.59 -7.77 7.65
N GLN A 7 -1.10 -6.70 7.05
CA GLN A 7 -2.54 -6.52 6.83
C GLN A 7 -3.07 -7.51 5.80
N LEU A 8 -2.34 -7.77 4.72
CA LEU A 8 -2.68 -8.81 3.76
C LEU A 8 -2.71 -10.20 4.41
N ARG A 9 -1.68 -10.57 5.18
CA ARG A 9 -1.66 -11.84 5.93
C ARG A 9 -2.81 -11.96 6.93
N LYS A 10 -3.23 -10.86 7.55
CA LYS A 10 -4.37 -10.87 8.49
C LYS A 10 -5.68 -11.24 7.79
N VAL A 11 -5.95 -10.69 6.61
CA VAL A 11 -7.21 -10.94 5.88
C VAL A 11 -7.23 -12.31 5.20
N THR A 12 -6.07 -12.84 4.81
CA THR A 12 -5.97 -14.18 4.19
C THR A 12 -5.88 -15.31 5.22
N LYS A 13 -5.48 -15.03 6.48
CA LYS A 13 -5.35 -16.07 7.53
C LYS A 13 -6.67 -16.79 7.85
N SER A 14 -7.82 -16.13 7.69
CA SER A 14 -9.13 -16.73 7.97
C SER A 14 -9.72 -17.52 6.81
N LYS A 15 -9.16 -17.39 5.59
CA LYS A 15 -9.57 -18.15 4.40
C LYS A 15 -8.34 -18.73 3.71
N SER A 16 -8.04 -19.99 4.01
CA SER A 16 -6.95 -20.74 3.36
C SER A 16 -7.35 -21.33 2.00
N ILE A 17 -8.65 -21.47 1.72
CA ILE A 17 -9.18 -22.05 0.49
C ILE A 17 -10.08 -21.03 -0.20
N PHE A 18 -9.82 -20.78 -1.47
CA PHE A 18 -10.61 -19.92 -2.34
C PHE A 18 -11.24 -20.78 -3.45
N PRO A 19 -12.55 -20.67 -3.69
CA PRO A 19 -13.23 -21.47 -4.71
C PRO A 19 -12.85 -21.07 -6.15
N THR A 20 -12.42 -19.82 -6.36
CA THR A 20 -11.96 -19.29 -7.65
C THR A 20 -10.88 -18.23 -7.45
N ASP A 21 -10.03 -18.02 -8.46
CA ASP A 21 -9.01 -16.95 -8.45
C ASP A 21 -9.63 -15.57 -8.32
N GLU A 22 -10.81 -15.35 -8.92
CA GLU A 22 -11.55 -14.09 -8.83
C GLU A 22 -11.98 -13.79 -7.38
N SER A 23 -12.35 -14.81 -6.61
CA SER A 23 -12.71 -14.64 -5.20
C SER A 23 -11.51 -14.24 -4.33
N LEU A 24 -10.32 -14.74 -4.66
CA LEU A 24 -9.06 -14.33 -4.04
C LEU A 24 -8.71 -12.88 -4.40
N LEU A 25 -8.76 -12.54 -5.69
CA LEU A 25 -8.49 -11.19 -6.18
C LEU A 25 -9.43 -10.16 -5.54
N LYS A 26 -10.72 -10.47 -5.45
CA LYS A 26 -11.71 -9.60 -4.82
C LYS A 26 -11.42 -9.37 -3.34
N MET A 27 -10.99 -10.41 -2.61
CA MET A 27 -10.60 -10.27 -1.20
C MET A 27 -9.37 -9.36 -1.04
N LEU A 28 -8.34 -9.56 -1.86
CA LEU A 28 -7.15 -8.71 -1.84
C LEU A 28 -7.48 -7.27 -2.20
N TYR A 29 -8.33 -7.06 -3.21
CA TYR A 29 -8.79 -5.74 -3.61
C TYR A 29 -9.47 -4.99 -2.47
N LEU A 30 -10.42 -5.63 -1.78
CA LEU A 30 -11.11 -5.03 -0.62
C LEU A 30 -10.13 -4.70 0.51
N ALA A 31 -9.17 -5.58 0.79
CA ALA A 31 -8.15 -5.34 1.81
C ALA A 31 -7.25 -4.14 1.44
N ILE A 32 -6.85 -4.02 0.17
CA ILE A 32 -6.07 -2.88 -0.33
C ILE A 32 -6.89 -1.60 -0.21
N MET A 33 -8.17 -1.61 -0.58
CA MET A 33 -9.05 -0.45 -0.41
C MET A 33 -9.12 0.01 1.05
N ASP A 34 -9.22 -0.91 2.00
CA ASP A 34 -9.28 -0.57 3.42
C ASP A 34 -7.93 -0.05 3.96
N ILE A 35 -6.81 -0.53 3.42
CA ILE A 35 -5.49 -0.01 3.72
C ILE A 35 -5.33 1.41 3.18
N THR A 36 -5.68 1.64 1.91
CA THR A 36 -5.52 2.95 1.25
C THR A 36 -6.41 4.01 1.87
N LYS A 37 -7.65 3.66 2.28
CA LYS A 37 -8.53 4.55 3.06
C LYS A 37 -7.90 5.06 4.36
N LYS A 38 -6.99 4.29 4.97
CA LYS A 38 -6.29 4.67 6.21
C LYS A 38 -5.00 5.43 5.95
N TRP A 39 -4.46 5.38 4.73
CA TRP A 39 -3.26 6.12 4.33
C TRP A 39 -3.58 7.56 3.92
N THR A 40 -4.12 8.32 4.87
CA THR A 40 -4.47 9.74 4.68
C THR A 40 -3.38 10.69 5.19
N MET A 41 -2.42 10.18 5.99
CA MET A 41 -1.35 11.00 6.53
C MET A 41 -0.33 11.36 5.45
N ARG A 42 -0.05 12.66 5.32
CA ARG A 42 1.04 13.17 4.49
C ARG A 42 2.40 12.75 5.07
N THR A 43 3.33 12.37 4.19
CA THR A 43 4.71 12.10 4.58
C THR A 43 5.31 13.28 5.32
N LYS A 44 5.88 13.03 6.50
CA LYS A 44 6.55 14.06 7.29
C LYS A 44 7.74 14.62 6.49
N ASN A 45 7.93 15.93 6.55
CA ASN A 45 9.04 16.64 5.89
C ASN A 45 9.10 16.46 4.37
N TRP A 46 7.96 16.22 3.71
CA TRP A 46 7.92 16.02 2.26
C TRP A 46 8.56 17.16 1.45
N ALA A 47 8.40 18.42 1.86
CA ALA A 47 9.01 19.56 1.17
C ALA A 47 10.54 19.52 1.16
N GLN A 48 11.16 19.08 2.26
CA GLN A 48 12.63 18.94 2.35
C GLN A 48 13.12 17.79 1.48
N ILE A 49 12.42 16.65 1.52
CA ILE A 49 12.73 15.49 0.68
C ILE A 49 12.61 15.85 -0.80
N LEU A 50 11.55 16.59 -1.17
CA LEU A 50 11.34 17.03 -2.54
C LEU A 50 12.47 17.97 -3.01
N GLY A 51 12.91 18.93 -2.19
CA GLY A 51 14.04 19.79 -2.53
C GLY A 51 15.34 19.00 -2.78
N GLN A 52 15.62 17.97 -1.98
CA GLN A 52 16.76 17.08 -2.21
C GLN A 52 16.62 16.27 -3.50
N LEU A 53 15.41 15.75 -3.77
CA LEU A 53 15.12 15.00 -4.99
C LEU A 53 15.25 15.88 -6.24
N SER A 54 14.77 17.13 -6.22
CA SER A 54 14.88 18.05 -7.34
C SER A 54 16.33 18.42 -7.67
N ILE A 55 17.22 18.49 -6.67
CA ILE A 55 18.66 18.69 -6.89
C ILE A 55 19.31 17.42 -7.46
N TYR A 56 19.01 16.26 -6.89
CA TYR A 56 19.64 15.00 -7.29
C TYR A 56 19.16 14.48 -8.66
N PHE A 57 17.91 14.79 -9.02
CA PHE A 57 17.27 14.39 -10.28
C PHE A 57 16.88 15.62 -11.12
N GLU A 58 17.83 16.53 -11.30
CA GLU A 58 17.63 17.76 -12.08
C GLU A 58 17.03 17.44 -13.47
N GLY A 59 15.95 18.15 -13.84
CA GLY A 59 15.26 18.00 -15.13
C GLY A 59 14.33 16.78 -15.28
N ARG A 60 14.10 15.99 -14.21
CA ARG A 60 13.17 14.84 -14.22
C ARG A 60 11.96 14.99 -13.30
N ILE A 61 12.06 15.87 -12.31
CA ILE A 61 11.05 16.19 -11.29
C ILE A 61 10.75 17.68 -11.39
#